data_AF-A0A3E1EB51-F1
#
_entry.id   AF-A0A3E1EB51-F1
#
_cell.length_a   1.000
_cell.length_b   1.000
_cell.length_c   1.000
_cell.angle_alpha   90.00
_cell.angle_beta   90.00
_cell.angle_gamma   90.00
#
_symmetry.space_group_name_H-M   'P 1'
#
loop_
_entity.id
_entity.type
_entity.pdbx_description
1 polymer ?
#
loop_
_entity_poly.entity_id
_entity_poly.type
_entity_poly.pdbx_seq_one_letter_code
_entity_poly.pdbx_strand_id
1 'polypeptide(L)'
;MHHSAANEPPYQSNPISQLSQLTIQIQSTALDLSNYECFIGSENIGFIMEGAEQMMFALQSVLGGPNPEGRLGERETRHEFRNKLAVIKGFGDLIRMDLPQNHAAFLSLQRLSERCTRFSAVLDGFAATGLVQTYRMAG
;
A
#
# COMPACT_ATOMS: atom_id res chain seq x y z
N MET A 1 30.34 20.41 32.03
CA MET A 1 29.24 21.14 31.36
C MET A 1 28.75 20.24 30.24
N HIS A 2 27.59 19.60 30.47
CA HIS A 2 26.95 18.70 29.51
C HIS A 2 26.29 19.53 28.41
N HIS A 3 26.69 19.33 27.15
CA HIS A 3 25.89 19.81 26.02
C HIS A 3 24.90 18.73 25.60
N SER A 4 23.64 19.16 25.60
CA SER A 4 22.43 18.41 25.33
C SER A 4 22.49 17.60 24.04
N ALA A 5 22.20 16.31 24.16
CA ALA A 5 21.68 15.51 23.05
C ALA A 5 20.32 16.11 22.67
N ALA A 6 20.26 16.77 21.52
CA ALA A 6 19.00 17.10 20.89
C ALA A 6 18.31 15.78 20.54
N ASN A 7 17.15 15.54 21.15
CA ASN A 7 16.19 14.54 20.71
C ASN A 7 15.86 14.81 19.24
N GLU A 8 16.48 14.05 18.34
CA GLU A 8 16.00 13.95 16.97
C GLU A 8 14.58 13.35 17.03
N PRO A 9 13.57 13.97 16.38
CA PRO A 9 12.26 13.36 16.27
C PRO A 9 12.44 12.00 15.57
N PRO A 10 11.67 10.96 15.95
CA PRO A 10 11.79 9.65 15.31
C PRO A 10 11.61 9.85 13.81
N TYR A 11 12.60 9.44 13.02
CA TYR A 11 12.59 9.52 11.55
C TYR A 11 11.20 9.13 11.02
N GLN A 12 10.36 10.12 10.71
CA GLN A 12 9.15 9.88 9.94
C GLN A 12 9.65 9.44 8.58
N SER A 13 9.59 8.14 8.29
CA SER A 13 10.01 7.59 7.01
C SER A 13 9.32 8.37 5.90
N ASN A 14 10.07 8.79 4.87
CA ASN A 14 9.52 9.50 3.72
C ASN A 14 8.28 8.71 3.21
N PRO A 15 7.12 9.36 2.97
CA PRO A 15 5.94 8.71 2.42
C PRO A 15 6.21 7.81 1.22
N ILE A 16 7.13 8.16 0.32
CA ILE A 16 7.56 7.29 -0.79
C ILE A 16 8.15 5.97 -0.27
N SER A 17 9.07 6.04 0.70
CA SER A 17 9.66 4.85 1.31
C SER A 17 8.61 3.99 2.00
N GLN A 18 7.60 4.61 2.62
CA GLN A 18 6.47 3.88 3.21
C GLN A 18 5.64 3.15 2.14
N LEU A 19 5.31 3.81 1.03
CA LEU A 19 4.60 3.18 -0.08
C LEU A 19 5.39 2.00 -0.65
N SER A 20 6.70 2.16 -0.88
CA SER A 20 7.56 1.07 -1.35
C SER A 20 7.58 -0.12 -0.40
N GLN A 21 7.72 0.14 0.90
CA GLN A 21 7.68 -0.92 1.92
C GLN A 21 6.34 -1.63 1.95
N LEU A 22 5.23 -0.88 1.89
CA LEU A 22 3.88 -1.46 1.90
C LEU A 22 3.61 -2.29 0.64
N THR A 23 4.06 -1.86 -0.54
CA THR A 23 3.99 -2.66 -1.78
C THR A 23 4.73 -4.00 -1.62
N ILE A 24 5.97 -3.97 -1.13
CA ILE A 24 6.76 -5.19 -0.90
C ILE A 24 6.05 -6.12 0.10
N GLN A 25 5.49 -5.56 1.17
CA GLN A 25 4.76 -6.35 2.15
C GLN A 25 3.47 -6.95 1.58
N ILE A 26 2.76 -6.23 0.72
CA ILE A 26 1.56 -6.74 0.04
C ILE A 26 1.94 -7.89 -0.90
N GLN A 27 2.99 -7.73 -1.71
CA GLN A 27 3.50 -8.79 -2.58
C GLN A 27 3.97 -10.02 -1.78
N SER A 28 4.74 -9.82 -0.72
CA SER A 28 5.19 -10.91 0.18
C SER A 28 4.01 -11.67 0.78
N THR A 29 2.88 -10.99 1.00
CA THR A 29 1.68 -11.64 1.55
C THR A 29 0.92 -12.39 0.48
N ALA A 30 0.85 -11.86 -0.74
CA ALA A 30 0.30 -12.59 -1.88
C ALA A 30 1.08 -13.90 -2.12
N LEU A 31 2.41 -13.84 -2.03
CA LEU A 31 3.28 -15.02 -2.10
C LEU A 31 3.03 -15.99 -0.93
N ASP A 32 2.91 -15.49 0.30
CA ASP A 32 2.58 -16.34 1.45
C ASP A 32 1.24 -17.06 1.28
N LEU A 33 0.24 -16.37 0.70
CA LEU A 33 -1.08 -16.95 0.44
C LEU A 33 -1.06 -18.12 -0.55
N SER A 34 -0.06 -18.18 -1.44
CA SER A 34 0.12 -19.32 -2.36
C SER A 34 0.34 -20.65 -1.63
N ASN A 35 0.86 -20.61 -0.40
CA ASN A 35 1.01 -21.82 0.42
C ASN A 35 -0.34 -22.43 0.85
N TYR A 36 -1.44 -21.70 0.67
CA TYR A 36 -2.79 -22.10 1.06
C TYR A 36 -3.72 -22.32 -0.14
N GLU A 37 -3.15 -22.56 -1.33
CA GLU A 37 -3.87 -22.70 -2.59
C GLU A 37 -4.97 -23.76 -2.56
N CYS A 38 -4.75 -24.89 -1.90
CA CYS A 38 -5.76 -25.94 -1.79
C CYS A 38 -7.01 -25.52 -1.00
N PHE A 39 -6.93 -24.47 -0.17
CA PHE A 39 -8.06 -23.95 0.61
C PHE A 39 -8.67 -22.69 0.00
N ILE A 40 -7.83 -21.82 -0.57
CA ILE A 40 -8.26 -20.53 -1.13
C ILE A 40 -8.72 -20.67 -2.57
N GLY A 41 -8.15 -21.61 -3.32
CA GLY A 41 -8.32 -21.75 -4.76
C GLY A 41 -7.28 -20.96 -5.56
N SER A 42 -6.82 -21.55 -6.65
CA SER A 42 -5.77 -20.99 -7.51
C SER A 42 -6.19 -19.70 -8.22
N GLU A 43 -7.45 -19.60 -8.66
CA GLU A 43 -8.06 -18.39 -9.21
C GLU A 43 -7.92 -17.21 -8.24
N ASN A 44 -8.25 -17.46 -6.97
CA ASN A 44 -8.30 -16.43 -5.96
C ASN A 44 -6.91 -15.90 -5.59
N ILE A 45 -5.93 -16.81 -5.49
CA ILE A 45 -4.52 -16.43 -5.29
C ILE A 45 -3.97 -15.70 -6.52
N GLY A 46 -4.28 -16.21 -7.72
CA GLY A 46 -3.88 -15.58 -8.98
C GLY A 46 -4.33 -14.12 -9.05
N PHE A 47 -5.59 -13.86 -8.68
CA PHE A 47 -6.13 -12.51 -8.64
C PHE A 47 -5.40 -11.57 -7.66
N ILE A 48 -5.13 -12.04 -6.43
CA ILE A 48 -4.39 -11.25 -5.43
C ILE A 48 -2.95 -10.99 -5.87
N MET A 49 -2.28 -12.01 -6.43
CA MET A 49 -0.91 -11.89 -6.93
C MET A 49 -0.82 -10.92 -8.10
N GLU A 50 -1.71 -11.04 -9.09
CA GLU A 50 -1.76 -10.13 -10.23
C GLU A 50 -2.00 -8.68 -9.76
N GLY A 51 -2.94 -8.47 -8.83
CA GLY A 51 -3.18 -7.15 -8.24
C GLY A 51 -1.92 -6.58 -7.56
N ALA A 52 -1.22 -7.38 -6.76
CA ALA A 52 0.01 -6.97 -6.08
C ALA A 52 1.14 -6.62 -7.07
N GLU A 53 1.29 -7.40 -8.14
CA GLU A 53 2.26 -7.14 -9.21
C GLU A 53 1.93 -5.84 -9.95
N GLN A 54 0.67 -5.64 -10.35
CA GLN A 54 0.24 -4.41 -11.00
C GLN A 54 0.52 -3.17 -10.14
N MET A 55 0.31 -3.25 -8.81
CA MET A 55 0.68 -2.16 -7.91
C MET A 55 2.19 -1.91 -7.87
N MET A 56 2.99 -2.97 -7.89
CA MET A 56 4.45 -2.85 -7.92
C MET A 56 4.93 -2.18 -9.21
N PHE A 57 4.41 -2.60 -10.36
CA PHE A 57 4.71 -1.95 -11.64
C PHE A 57 4.27 -0.49 -11.67
N ALA A 58 3.05 -0.19 -11.21
CA ALA A 58 2.55 1.18 -11.14
C ALA A 58 3.44 2.07 -10.25
N LEU A 59 3.83 1.57 -9.08
CA LEU A 59 4.70 2.32 -8.17
C LEU A 59 6.10 2.52 -8.76
N GLN A 60 6.71 1.48 -9.34
CA GLN A 60 8.00 1.61 -10.02
C GLN A 60 7.96 2.59 -11.18
N SER A 61 6.88 2.60 -11.96
CA SER A 61 6.66 3.59 -13.03
C SER A 61 6.65 5.01 -12.47
N VAL A 62 5.98 5.25 -11.34
CA VAL A 62 5.96 6.55 -10.66
C VAL A 62 7.36 6.94 -10.17
N LEU A 63 8.05 6.03 -9.49
CA LEU A 63 9.36 6.28 -8.89
C LEU A 63 10.49 6.44 -9.92
N GLY A 64 10.38 5.78 -11.07
CA GLY A 64 11.36 5.87 -12.17
C GLY A 64 11.21 7.12 -13.05
N GLY A 65 10.13 7.89 -12.88
CA GLY A 65 9.92 9.12 -13.64
C GLY A 65 10.54 10.36 -12.99
N PRO A 66 10.63 11.48 -13.73
CA PRO A 66 10.99 12.75 -13.15
C PRO A 66 9.92 13.19 -12.13
N ASN A 67 10.36 13.68 -10.97
CA ASN A 67 9.49 14.17 -9.88
C ASN A 67 8.40 13.17 -9.39
N PRO A 68 8.79 12.07 -8.71
CA PRO A 68 7.83 11.08 -8.20
C PRO A 68 6.78 11.65 -7.22
N GLU A 69 7.16 12.62 -6.40
CA GLU A 69 6.27 13.27 -5.43
C GLU A 69 5.17 14.07 -6.12
N GLY A 70 5.51 14.80 -7.19
CA GLY A 70 4.53 15.51 -8.01
C GLY A 70 3.52 14.57 -8.68
N ARG A 71 3.98 13.44 -9.19
CA ARG A 71 3.11 12.41 -9.80
C ARG A 71 2.19 11.75 -8.77
N LEU A 72 2.68 11.46 -7.56
CA LEU A 72 1.81 11.03 -6.46
C LEU A 72 0.86 12.15 -5.99
N GLY A 73 1.22 13.41 -6.27
CA GLY A 73 0.37 14.59 -6.13
C GLY A 73 -0.76 14.68 -7.17
N GLU A 74 -0.74 13.89 -8.24
CA GLU A 74 -1.81 13.85 -9.24
C GLU A 74 -3.01 13.02 -8.75
N ARG A 75 -4.21 13.57 -8.92
CA ARG A 75 -5.45 12.92 -8.49
C ARG A 75 -5.66 11.58 -9.21
N GLU A 76 -5.37 11.53 -10.51
CA GLU A 76 -5.57 10.35 -11.35
C GLU A 76 -4.69 9.19 -10.89
N THR A 77 -3.38 9.43 -10.73
CA THR A 77 -2.43 8.44 -10.20
C THR A 77 -2.88 7.89 -8.84
N ARG A 78 -3.24 8.76 -7.89
CA ARG A 78 -3.75 8.29 -6.59
C ARG A 78 -5.05 7.51 -6.70
N HIS A 79 -5.93 7.90 -7.62
CA HIS A 79 -7.20 7.20 -7.82
C HIS A 79 -6.96 5.78 -8.36
N GLU A 80 -6.04 5.62 -9.31
CA GLU A 80 -5.66 4.32 -9.84
C GLU A 80 -5.14 3.38 -8.74
N PHE A 81 -4.21 3.84 -7.90
CA PHE A 81 -3.73 3.04 -6.78
C PHE A 81 -4.86 2.66 -5.82
N ARG A 82 -5.74 3.60 -5.46
CA ARG A 82 -6.87 3.30 -4.56
C ARG A 82 -7.81 2.25 -5.14
N ASN A 83 -8.08 2.29 -6.45
CA ASN A 83 -8.91 1.28 -7.09
C ASN A 83 -8.27 -0.11 -6.99
N LYS A 84 -6.97 -0.23 -7.27
CA LYS A 84 -6.25 -1.50 -7.15
C LYS A 84 -6.24 -2.02 -5.70
N LEU A 85 -5.97 -1.14 -4.73
CA LEU A 85 -6.00 -1.48 -3.30
C LEU A 85 -7.38 -1.93 -2.84
N ALA A 86 -8.44 -1.24 -3.28
CA ALA A 86 -9.81 -1.58 -2.93
C ALA A 86 -10.20 -2.96 -3.47
N VAL A 87 -9.77 -3.27 -4.70
CA VAL A 87 -9.98 -4.57 -5.34
C VAL A 87 -9.26 -5.68 -4.57
N ILE A 88 -7.95 -5.55 -4.34
CA ILE A 88 -7.16 -6.55 -3.61
C ILE A 88 -7.69 -6.76 -2.20
N LYS A 89 -7.97 -5.66 -1.48
CA LYS A 89 -8.51 -5.70 -0.12
C LYS A 89 -9.89 -6.36 -0.10
N GLY A 90 -10.80 -5.93 -0.95
CA GLY A 90 -12.17 -6.45 -0.99
C GLY A 90 -12.19 -7.94 -1.29
N PHE A 91 -11.37 -8.38 -2.24
CA PHE A 91 -11.26 -9.79 -2.58
C PHE A 91 -10.64 -10.62 -1.45
N GLY A 92 -9.56 -10.12 -0.84
CA GLY A 92 -8.96 -10.76 0.34
C GLY A 92 -9.91 -10.83 1.55
N ASP A 93 -10.72 -9.79 1.76
CA ASP A 93 -11.74 -9.77 2.80
C ASP A 93 -12.84 -10.81 2.54
N LEU A 94 -13.26 -11.02 1.29
CA LEU A 94 -14.23 -12.06 0.92
C LEU A 94 -13.71 -13.47 1.22
N ILE A 95 -12.51 -13.80 0.74
CA ILE A 95 -11.88 -15.11 1.02
C ILE A 95 -11.76 -15.33 2.53
N ARG A 96 -11.41 -14.27 3.28
CA ARG A 96 -11.25 -14.35 4.73
C ARG A 96 -12.57 -14.68 5.44
N MET A 97 -13.72 -14.25 4.91
CA MET A 97 -15.04 -14.56 5.48
C MET A 97 -15.38 -16.05 5.38
N ASP A 98 -14.84 -16.74 4.36
CA ASP A 98 -15.07 -18.17 4.13
C ASP A 98 -14.08 -19.07 4.88
N LEU A 99 -13.03 -18.50 5.47
CA LEU A 99 -12.01 -19.24 6.21
C LEU A 99 -12.29 -19.27 7.72
N PRO A 100 -12.04 -20.42 8.38
CA PRO A 100 -12.04 -20.49 9.85
C PRO A 100 -11.02 -19.51 10.45
N GLN A 101 -11.40 -18.82 11.54
CA GLN A 101 -10.51 -17.81 12.17
C GLN A 101 -9.19 -18.37 12.71
N ASN A 102 -9.14 -19.68 12.98
CA ASN A 102 -7.94 -20.38 13.41
C ASN A 102 -7.06 -20.85 12.23
N HIS A 103 -7.48 -20.66 10.99
CA HIS A 103 -6.70 -21.04 9.81
C HIS A 103 -5.54 -20.06 9.59
N ALA A 104 -4.35 -20.56 9.25
CA ALA A 104 -3.16 -19.71 9.10
C ALA A 104 -3.33 -18.60 8.04
N ALA A 105 -4.00 -18.91 6.92
CA ALA A 105 -4.31 -17.94 5.87
C ALA A 105 -5.20 -16.76 6.34
N PHE A 106 -6.01 -16.95 7.38
CA PHE A 106 -6.88 -15.91 7.92
C PHE A 106 -6.05 -14.69 8.37
N LEU A 107 -4.95 -14.94 9.09
CA LEU A 107 -4.04 -13.90 9.55
C LEU A 107 -3.33 -13.20 8.39
N SER A 108 -2.94 -13.93 7.35
CA SER A 108 -2.29 -13.37 6.17
C SER A 108 -3.24 -12.44 5.40
N LEU A 109 -4.51 -12.84 5.21
CA LEU A 109 -5.53 -12.00 4.60
C LEU A 109 -5.88 -10.77 5.45
N GLN A 110 -5.94 -10.91 6.78
CA GLN A 110 -6.11 -9.77 7.67
C GLN A 110 -4.96 -8.75 7.51
N ARG A 111 -3.71 -9.22 7.53
CA ARG A 111 -2.54 -8.34 7.35
C ARG A 111 -2.52 -7.71 5.96
N LEU A 112 -2.98 -8.41 4.91
CA LEU A 112 -3.16 -7.85 3.58
C LEU A 112 -4.13 -6.64 3.62
N SER A 113 -5.28 -6.82 4.25
CA SER A 113 -6.32 -5.79 4.41
C SER A 113 -5.80 -4.57 5.18
N GLU A 114 -5.07 -4.79 6.28
CA GLU A 114 -4.43 -3.73 7.07
C GLU A 114 -3.39 -2.94 6.27
N ARG A 115 -2.54 -3.64 5.49
CA ARG A 115 -1.53 -2.98 4.65
C ARG A 115 -2.15 -2.17 3.53
N CYS A 116 -3.20 -2.69 2.89
CA CYS A 116 -3.93 -1.93 1.87
C CYS A 116 -4.53 -0.64 2.45
N THR A 117 -5.06 -0.71 3.68
CA THR A 117 -5.59 0.45 4.39
C THR A 117 -4.49 1.47 4.71
N ARG A 118 -3.34 1.02 5.20
CA ARG A 118 -2.17 1.88 5.46
C ARG A 118 -1.66 2.54 4.19
N PHE A 119 -1.60 1.81 3.08
CA PHE A 119 -1.16 2.37 1.80
C PHE A 119 -2.07 3.52 1.35
N SER A 120 -3.39 3.30 1.40
CA SER A 120 -4.37 4.35 1.09
C SER A 120 -4.20 5.59 1.96
N ALA A 121 -3.95 5.42 3.26
CA ALA A 121 -3.72 6.55 4.17
C ALA A 121 -2.46 7.36 3.80
N VAL A 122 -1.39 6.68 3.37
CA VAL A 122 -0.17 7.38 2.89
C VAL A 122 -0.45 8.14 1.59
N LEU A 123 -1.22 7.56 0.65
CA LEU A 123 -1.66 8.27 -0.56
C LEU A 123 -2.51 9.51 -0.24
N ASP A 124 -3.38 9.43 0.78
CA ASP A 124 -4.19 10.57 1.20
C ASP A 124 -3.33 11.72 1.75
N GLY A 125 -2.18 11.40 2.37
CA GLY A 125 -1.17 12.39 2.76
C GLY A 125 -0.67 13.23 1.58
N PHE A 126 -0.45 12.62 0.42
CA PHE A 126 -0.07 13.34 -0.80
C PHE A 126 -1.21 14.20 -1.38
N ALA A 127 -2.47 13.82 -1.13
CA ALA A 127 -3.61 14.66 -1.52
C ALA A 127 -3.67 15.95 -0.70
N ALA A 128 -3.40 15.85 0.61
CA ALA A 128 -3.40 16.99 1.52
C ALA A 128 -2.25 17.97 1.22
N THR A 129 -1.05 17.48 0.90
CA THR A 129 0.09 18.34 0.55
C THR A 129 -0.07 19.02 -0.82
N GLY A 130 -0.62 18.32 -1.81
CA GLY A 130 -0.92 18.87 -3.14
C GLY A 130 -1.92 20.04 -3.12
N LEU A 131 -2.90 19.99 -2.20
CA LEU A 131 -3.83 21.10 -1.96
C LEU A 131 -3.13 22.34 -1.40
N VAL A 132 -2.21 22.18 -0.44
CA VAL A 132 -1.50 23.33 0.16
C VAL A 132 -0.64 24.08 -0.86
N GLN A 133 -0.03 23.37 -1.82
CA GLN A 133 0.76 24.02 -2.88
C GLN A 133 -0.11 24.81 -3.88
N THR A 134 -1.32 24.34 -4.18
CA THR A 134 -2.23 25.05 -5.11
C THR A 134 -2.75 26.35 -4.51
N TYR A 135 -3.03 26.39 -3.19
CA TYR A 135 -3.44 27.63 -2.52
C TYR A 135 -2.29 28.65 -2.33
N ARG A 136 -1.03 28.20 -2.23
CA ARG A 136 0.13 29.09 -2.09
C ARG A 136 0.55 29.81 -3.38
N MET A 137 0.18 29.28 -4.54
CA MET A 137 0.51 29.86 -5.85
C MET A 137 -0.61 30.78 -6.39
N ALA A 138 -1.75 30.82 -5.69
CA ALA A 138 -2.94 31.60 -6.08
C ALA A 138 -3.17 32.85 -5.20
N GLY A 139 -2.24 33.17 -4.30
CA GLY A 139 -2.23 34.39 -3.47
C GLY A 139 -0.90 35.11 -3.57
#